data_AF-A0A940ETV7-F1
#
_entry.id   AF-A0A940ETV7-F1
#
_cell.length_a   1.000
_cell.length_b   1.000
_cell.length_c   1.000
_cell.angle_alpha   90.00
_cell.angle_beta   90.00
_cell.angle_gamma   90.00
#
_symmetry.space_group_name_H-M   'P 1'
#
loop_
_entity.id
_entity.type
_entity.pdbx_description
1 polymer ?
#
loop_
_entity_poly.entity_id
_entity_poly.type
_entity_poly.pdbx_seq_one_letter_code
_entity_poly.pdbx_strand_id
1 'polypeptide(L)'
;TVFAPRYVDGLLMHDVTQTTVNFTGHRLVGLALDEAQTRLEVGRRIVLRLARVALGRILEIDRQGIAQEQQKSYLATRLRFLKLARDGAQGIVDDPATIASQIAEAQQKLDQAVKDTIAVKSTLVTLDGYIAQIEAVFGHPADHVTLASTALRLDRMNVKVPEGSMDPHEVLQLAELRVGDRLDVVIAFARCARTDVPAPRDLLAQAERFL
;
A
#
# COMPACT_ATOMS: atom_id res chain seq x y z
N THR A 1 -19.71 -0.81 13.35
CA THR A 1 -19.99 -1.77 14.43
C THR A 1 -21.07 -1.20 15.32
N VAL A 2 -22.06 -2.01 15.65
CA VAL A 2 -23.19 -1.64 16.51
C VAL A 2 -23.35 -2.73 17.58
N PHE A 3 -23.84 -2.35 18.76
CA PHE A 3 -24.22 -3.29 19.81
C PHE A 3 -25.73 -3.47 19.76
N ALA A 4 -26.17 -4.72 19.60
CA ALA A 4 -27.58 -5.04 19.46
C ALA A 4 -27.86 -6.45 20.01
N PRO A 5 -29.09 -6.70 20.49
CA PRO A 5 -29.47 -8.04 20.95
C PRO A 5 -29.42 -9.06 19.81
N ARG A 6 -28.99 -10.28 20.12
CA ARG A 6 -28.89 -11.39 19.16
C ARG A 6 -29.25 -12.71 19.85
N TYR A 7 -29.93 -13.59 19.14
CA TYR A 7 -30.09 -14.98 19.57
C TYR A 7 -28.81 -15.76 19.27
N VAL A 8 -28.19 -16.31 20.31
CA VAL A 8 -26.99 -17.15 20.21
C VAL A 8 -27.29 -18.45 20.95
N ASP A 9 -27.21 -19.58 20.26
CA ASP A 9 -27.48 -20.92 20.81
C ASP A 9 -28.83 -21.03 21.56
N GLY A 10 -29.87 -20.36 21.04
CA GLY A 10 -31.22 -20.39 21.62
C GLY A 10 -31.44 -19.43 22.80
N LEU A 11 -30.44 -18.64 23.18
CA LEU A 11 -30.54 -17.63 24.24
C LEU A 11 -30.47 -16.21 23.65
N LEU A 12 -31.33 -15.31 24.14
CA LEU A 12 -31.26 -13.91 23.80
C LEU A 12 -30.11 -13.25 24.57
N MET A 13 -29.05 -12.88 23.87
CA MET A 13 -27.93 -12.12 24.44
C MET A 13 -28.11 -10.63 24.14
N HIS A 14 -27.88 -9.79 25.14
CA HIS A 14 -27.84 -8.34 24.99
C HIS A 14 -26.40 -7.86 24.71
N ASP A 15 -26.28 -6.68 24.08
CA ASP A 15 -25.00 -6.01 23.80
C ASP A 15 -23.98 -6.86 23.02
N VAL A 16 -24.45 -7.64 22.05
CA VAL A 16 -23.58 -8.39 21.15
C VAL A 16 -23.01 -7.45 20.10
N THR A 17 -21.68 -7.46 19.92
CA THR A 17 -20.98 -6.72 18.86
C THR A 17 -21.40 -7.25 17.49
N GLN A 18 -21.95 -6.37 16.65
CA GLN A 18 -22.37 -6.70 15.28
C GLN A 18 -21.72 -5.76 14.26
N THR A 19 -21.36 -6.30 13.10
CA THR A 19 -20.76 -5.54 12.00
C THR A 19 -21.83 -5.21 10.98
N THR A 20 -22.23 -3.94 10.92
CA THR A 20 -23.09 -3.41 9.85
C THR A 20 -22.25 -3.05 8.63
N VAL A 21 -22.77 -3.35 7.45
CA VAL A 21 -22.18 -3.01 6.16
C VAL A 21 -23.01 -1.91 5.51
N ASN A 22 -22.34 -0.92 4.93
CA ASN A 22 -22.98 0.13 4.15
C ASN A 22 -22.15 0.40 2.89
N PHE A 23 -22.83 0.70 1.79
CA PHE A 23 -22.20 1.02 0.51
C PHE A 23 -22.32 2.53 0.29
N THR A 24 -21.20 3.23 0.41
CA THR A 24 -21.14 4.68 0.22
C THR A 24 -19.92 5.06 -0.61
N GLY A 25 -19.87 6.31 -1.09
CA GLY A 25 -18.70 6.81 -1.82
C GLY A 25 -18.51 6.19 -3.20
N HIS A 26 -19.60 5.74 -3.85
CA HIS A 26 -19.56 5.18 -5.19
C HIS A 26 -18.91 6.16 -6.18
N ARG A 27 -17.99 5.63 -7.00
CA ARG A 27 -17.32 6.40 -8.05
C ARG A 27 -17.48 5.67 -9.38
N LEU A 28 -17.93 6.41 -10.39
CA LEU A 28 -17.92 5.92 -11.75
C LEU A 28 -16.52 6.08 -12.34
N VAL A 29 -15.98 5.00 -12.88
CA VAL A 29 -14.64 4.95 -13.49
C VAL A 29 -14.73 4.25 -14.84
N GLY A 30 -13.93 4.68 -15.81
CA GLY A 30 -13.88 4.02 -17.13
C GLY A 30 -15.18 4.13 -17.91
N LEU A 31 -15.86 5.28 -17.84
CA LEU A 31 -17.06 5.55 -18.62
C LEU A 31 -16.75 5.42 -20.12
N ALA A 32 -17.49 4.55 -20.79
CA ALA A 32 -17.33 4.31 -22.21
C ALA A 32 -18.69 4.04 -22.88
N LEU A 33 -18.74 4.16 -24.20
CA LEU A 33 -19.97 4.04 -24.97
C LEU A 33 -20.50 2.61 -25.05
N ASP A 34 -19.58 1.63 -25.03
CA ASP A 34 -19.88 0.22 -25.14
C ASP A 34 -18.87 -0.61 -24.34
N GLU A 35 -19.16 -1.91 -24.26
CA GLU A 35 -18.33 -2.86 -23.53
C GLU A 35 -16.91 -2.99 -24.10
N ALA A 36 -16.75 -2.89 -25.43
CA ALA A 36 -15.44 -3.02 -26.05
C ALA A 36 -14.52 -1.85 -25.66
N GLN A 37 -15.05 -0.64 -25.66
CA GLN A 37 -14.36 0.55 -25.18
C GLN A 37 -14.11 0.48 -23.66
N THR A 38 -15.06 -0.02 -22.87
CA THR A 38 -14.84 -0.25 -21.43
C THR A 38 -13.68 -1.22 -21.19
N ARG A 39 -13.61 -2.34 -21.92
CA ARG A 39 -12.50 -3.30 -21.81
C ARG A 39 -11.15 -2.65 -22.13
N LEU A 40 -11.08 -1.84 -23.18
CA LEU A 40 -9.86 -1.12 -23.55
C LEU A 40 -9.44 -0.14 -22.44
N GLU A 41 -10.39 0.63 -21.91
CA GLU A 41 -10.14 1.60 -20.84
C GLU A 41 -9.69 0.94 -19.54
N VAL A 42 -10.30 -0.20 -19.18
CA VAL A 42 -9.85 -1.02 -18.05
C VAL A 42 -8.43 -1.53 -18.27
N GLY A 43 -8.13 -2.08 -19.45
CA GLY A 43 -6.79 -2.56 -19.79
C GLY A 43 -5.72 -1.46 -19.70
N ARG A 44 -6.00 -0.27 -20.26
CA ARG A 44 -5.11 0.90 -20.15
C ARG A 44 -4.84 1.29 -18.71
N ARG A 45 -5.87 1.28 -17.85
CA ARG A 45 -5.73 1.61 -16.43
C ARG A 45 -4.88 0.58 -15.69
N ILE A 46 -5.05 -0.71 -15.99
CA ILE A 46 -4.22 -1.79 -15.43
C ILE A 46 -2.76 -1.60 -15.82
N VAL A 47 -2.46 -1.37 -17.10
CA VAL A 47 -1.10 -1.12 -17.59
C VAL A 47 -0.46 0.10 -16.93
N LEU A 48 -1.18 1.23 -16.88
CA LEU A 48 -0.69 2.45 -16.21
C LEU A 48 -0.41 2.20 -14.73
N ARG A 49 -1.21 1.33 -14.10
CA ARG A 49 -1.04 1.01 -12.69
C ARG A 49 0.16 0.10 -12.45
N LEU A 50 0.40 -0.90 -13.30
CA LEU A 50 1.63 -1.70 -13.27
C LEU A 50 2.87 -0.79 -13.45
N ALA A 51 2.81 0.17 -14.37
CA ALA A 51 3.88 1.16 -14.55
C ALA A 51 4.14 1.98 -13.27
N ARG A 52 3.08 2.38 -12.54
CA ARG A 52 3.22 3.07 -11.25
C ARG A 52 3.81 2.17 -10.16
N VAL A 53 3.50 0.87 -10.16
CA VAL A 53 4.11 -0.10 -9.23
C VAL A 53 5.60 -0.25 -9.51
N ALA A 54 5.98 -0.42 -10.79
CA ALA A 54 7.38 -0.48 -11.20
C ALA A 54 8.15 0.79 -10.82
N LEU A 55 7.60 1.96 -11.13
CA LEU A 55 8.18 3.24 -10.73
C LEU A 55 8.31 3.35 -9.20
N GLY A 56 7.29 2.93 -8.45
CA GLY A 56 7.32 2.90 -6.99
C GLY A 56 8.46 2.05 -6.44
N ARG A 57 8.69 0.86 -7.01
CA ARG A 57 9.83 -0.02 -6.65
C ARG A 57 11.17 0.64 -6.94
N ILE A 58 11.33 1.23 -8.12
CA ILE A 58 12.57 1.92 -8.51
C ILE A 58 12.86 3.08 -7.55
N LEU A 59 11.87 3.91 -7.25
CA LEU A 59 12.02 5.02 -6.30
C LEU A 59 12.35 4.54 -4.90
N GLU A 60 11.84 3.39 -4.48
CA GLU A 60 12.14 2.82 -3.18
C GLU A 60 13.59 2.34 -3.08
N ILE A 61 14.10 1.67 -4.13
CA ILE A 61 15.50 1.27 -4.20
C ILE A 61 16.42 2.50 -4.21
N ASP A 62 16.06 3.56 -4.94
CA ASP A 62 16.82 4.82 -4.95
C ASP A 62 16.86 5.48 -3.56
N ARG A 63 15.71 5.56 -2.86
CA ARG A 63 15.65 6.05 -1.48
C ARG A 63 16.50 5.23 -0.53
N GLN A 64 16.46 3.90 -0.65
CA GLN A 64 17.31 3.01 0.14
C GLN A 64 18.79 3.29 -0.15
N GLY A 65 19.16 3.51 -1.41
CA GLY A 65 20.53 3.87 -1.80
C GLY A 65 21.02 5.16 -1.15
N ILE A 66 20.17 6.19 -1.13
CA ILE A 66 20.46 7.47 -0.47
C ILE A 66 20.61 7.28 1.05
N ALA A 67 19.70 6.55 1.69
CA ALA A 67 19.73 6.29 3.13
C ALA A 67 21.00 5.53 3.54
N GLN A 68 21.42 4.53 2.74
CA GLN A 68 22.63 3.76 2.98
C GLN A 68 23.89 4.63 2.85
N GLU A 69 23.96 5.53 1.86
CA GLU A 69 25.12 6.44 1.73
C GLU A 69 25.19 7.44 2.90
N GLN A 70 24.04 7.95 3.37
CA GLN A 70 23.99 8.80 4.57
C GLN A 70 24.49 8.05 5.82
N GLN A 71 24.05 6.81 6.01
CA GLN A 71 24.49 5.97 7.13
C GLN A 71 26.00 5.69 7.09
N LYS A 72 26.54 5.37 5.90
CA LYS A 72 27.98 5.19 5.69
C LYS A 72 28.76 6.47 6.01
N SER A 73 28.30 7.63 5.55
CA SER A 73 28.94 8.93 5.83
C SER A 73 28.95 9.26 7.32
N TYR A 74 27.83 9.00 8.00
CA TYR A 74 27.71 9.16 9.44
C TYR A 74 28.70 8.26 10.20
N LEU A 75 28.77 6.96 9.86
CA LEU A 75 29.68 6.01 10.51
C LEU A 75 31.16 6.35 10.25
N ALA A 76 31.51 6.77 9.03
CA ALA A 76 32.86 7.23 8.70
C ALA A 76 33.26 8.46 9.52
N THR A 77 32.33 9.40 9.70
CA THR A 77 32.54 10.62 10.50
C THR A 77 32.68 10.28 11.98
N ARG A 78 31.83 9.40 12.52
CA ARG A 78 31.91 8.91 13.90
C ARG A 78 33.23 8.20 14.17
N LEU A 79 33.66 7.32 13.27
CA LEU A 79 34.95 6.63 13.37
C LEU A 79 36.12 7.63 13.38
N ARG A 80 36.07 8.66 12.53
CA ARG A 80 37.08 9.73 12.51
C ARG A 80 37.14 10.46 13.85
N PHE A 81 36.00 10.81 14.43
CA PHE A 81 35.94 11.45 15.75
C PHE A 81 36.48 10.55 16.86
N LEU A 82 36.15 9.26 16.87
CA LEU A 82 36.69 8.31 17.86
C LEU A 82 38.21 8.16 17.75
N LYS A 83 38.75 8.12 16.53
CA LYS A 83 40.20 8.11 16.29
C LYS A 83 40.87 9.41 16.79
N LEU A 84 40.25 10.56 16.53
CA LEU A 84 40.73 11.85 17.03
C LEU A 84 40.66 11.96 18.57
N ALA A 85 39.60 11.43 19.20
CA ALA A 85 39.46 11.42 20.66
C ALA A 85 40.54 10.56 21.31
N ARG A 86 40.81 9.37 20.75
CA ARG A 86 41.93 8.50 21.17
C ARG A 86 43.28 9.20 21.12
N ASP A 87 43.52 9.95 20.05
CA ASP A 87 44.83 10.60 19.80
C ASP A 87 44.94 11.98 20.49
N GLY A 88 43.86 12.48 21.11
CA GLY A 88 43.77 13.79 21.76
C GLY A 88 43.71 13.73 23.29
N ALA A 89 43.44 14.87 23.92
CA ALA A 89 43.41 15.00 25.39
C ALA A 89 42.34 14.11 26.08
N GLN A 90 41.26 13.75 25.37
CA GLN A 90 40.24 12.82 25.88
C GLN A 90 40.77 11.39 26.00
N GLY A 91 41.62 10.93 25.07
CA GLY A 91 42.26 9.61 25.15
C GLY A 91 43.27 9.44 26.28
N ILE A 92 43.65 10.54 26.94
CA ILE A 92 44.49 10.54 28.16
C ILE A 92 43.62 10.36 29.42
N VAL A 93 42.35 10.79 29.37
CA VAL A 93 41.42 10.79 30.52
C VAL A 93 40.51 9.57 30.52
N ASP A 94 40.04 9.13 29.36
CA ASP A 94 39.14 7.99 29.20
C ASP A 94 39.89 6.65 29.18
N ASP A 95 39.20 5.57 29.56
CA ASP A 95 39.74 4.21 29.51
C ASP A 95 40.11 3.80 28.06
N PRO A 96 41.40 3.51 27.77
CA PRO A 96 41.86 3.15 26.44
C PRO A 96 41.18 1.91 25.85
N ALA A 97 40.81 0.94 26.71
CA ALA A 97 40.14 -0.29 26.28
C ALA A 97 38.71 0.00 25.77
N THR A 98 38.01 0.92 26.43
CA THR A 98 36.67 1.37 26.03
C THR A 98 36.69 2.09 24.68
N ILE A 99 37.63 3.01 24.46
CA ILE A 99 37.78 3.71 23.17
C ILE A 99 38.15 2.74 22.04
N ALA A 100 39.06 1.80 22.29
CA ALA A 100 39.46 0.80 21.31
C ALA A 100 38.27 -0.10 20.88
N SER A 101 37.44 -0.51 21.84
CA SER A 101 36.22 -1.29 21.58
C SER A 101 35.21 -0.51 20.71
N GLN A 102 34.97 0.76 21.03
CA GLN A 102 34.07 1.63 20.24
C GLN A 102 34.57 1.86 18.81
N ILE A 103 35.89 1.98 18.61
CA ILE A 103 36.51 2.09 17.28
C ILE A 103 36.31 0.79 16.50
N ALA A 104 36.54 -0.38 17.11
CA ALA A 104 36.35 -1.67 16.47
C ALA A 104 34.88 -1.89 16.05
N GLU A 105 33.93 -1.56 16.93
CA GLU A 105 32.51 -1.64 16.65
C GLU A 105 32.09 -0.68 15.52
N ALA A 106 32.56 0.57 15.55
CA ALA A 106 32.28 1.55 14.51
C ALA A 106 32.88 1.14 13.14
N GLN A 107 34.07 0.54 13.14
CA GLN A 107 34.70 0.02 11.93
C GLN A 107 33.90 -1.14 11.35
N GLN A 108 33.49 -2.12 12.16
CA GLN A 108 32.67 -3.24 11.71
C GLN A 108 31.33 -2.77 11.13
N LYS A 109 30.67 -1.81 11.79
CA LYS A 109 29.43 -1.21 11.29
C LYS A 109 29.63 -0.47 9.98
N LEU A 110 30.75 0.24 9.82
CA LEU A 110 31.09 0.92 8.58
C LEU A 110 31.34 -0.07 7.44
N ASP A 111 32.09 -1.14 7.70
CA ASP A 111 32.39 -2.17 6.69
C ASP A 111 31.10 -2.87 6.22
N GLN A 112 30.15 -3.10 7.13
CA GLN A 112 28.83 -3.62 6.76
C GLN A 112 28.03 -2.61 5.93
N ALA A 113 27.98 -1.33 6.34
CA ALA A 113 27.27 -0.28 5.59
C ALA A 113 27.84 -0.08 4.18
N VAL A 114 29.16 -0.26 3.98
CA VAL A 114 29.78 -0.22 2.65
C VAL A 114 29.27 -1.37 1.77
N LYS A 115 29.19 -2.59 2.30
CA LYS A 115 28.67 -3.75 1.56
C LYS A 115 27.20 -3.55 1.17
N ASP A 116 26.38 -3.09 2.11
CA ASP A 116 24.96 -2.83 1.89
C ASP A 116 24.77 -1.74 0.83
N THR A 117 25.58 -0.67 0.87
CA THR A 117 25.56 0.40 -0.14
C THR A 117 25.90 -0.13 -1.54
N ILE A 118 26.91 -1.00 -1.66
CA ILE A 118 27.31 -1.58 -2.95
C ILE A 118 26.18 -2.44 -3.51
N ALA A 119 25.54 -3.26 -2.68
CA ALA A 119 24.43 -4.14 -3.08
C ALA A 119 23.20 -3.35 -3.56
N VAL A 120 22.84 -2.26 -2.89
CA VAL A 120 21.71 -1.42 -3.33
C VAL A 120 22.07 -0.68 -4.61
N LYS A 121 23.26 -0.10 -4.70
CA LYS A 121 23.69 0.63 -5.90
C LYS A 121 23.76 -0.26 -7.12
N SER A 122 24.30 -1.47 -7.02
CA SER A 122 24.42 -2.37 -8.19
C SER A 122 23.07 -2.69 -8.84
N THR A 123 21.96 -2.57 -8.11
CA THR A 123 20.61 -2.85 -8.61
C THR A 123 20.11 -1.82 -9.63
N LEU A 124 20.50 -0.54 -9.52
CA LEU A 124 20.03 0.55 -10.40
C LEU A 124 21.17 1.35 -11.06
N VAL A 125 22.38 0.78 -11.15
CA VAL A 125 23.54 1.44 -11.80
C VAL A 125 23.43 1.41 -13.33
N THR A 126 22.73 0.43 -13.92
CA THR A 126 22.63 0.25 -15.36
C THR A 126 21.18 0.37 -15.84
N LEU A 127 21.00 0.72 -17.12
CA LEU A 127 19.68 0.68 -17.77
C LEU A 127 19.04 -0.71 -17.65
N ASP A 128 19.84 -1.78 -17.77
CA ASP A 128 19.37 -3.15 -17.60
C ASP A 128 18.81 -3.39 -16.19
N GLY A 129 19.38 -2.77 -15.16
CA GLY A 129 18.82 -2.80 -13.80
C GLY A 129 17.44 -2.16 -13.72
N TYR A 130 17.23 -1.01 -14.37
CA TYR A 130 15.90 -0.38 -14.46
C TYR A 130 14.91 -1.24 -15.25
N ILE A 131 15.32 -1.80 -16.39
CA ILE A 131 14.48 -2.67 -17.22
C ILE A 131 14.11 -3.93 -16.44
N ALA A 132 15.05 -4.55 -15.72
CA ALA A 132 14.78 -5.72 -14.89
C ALA A 132 13.71 -5.44 -13.80
N GLN A 133 13.69 -4.24 -13.20
CA GLN A 133 12.62 -3.86 -12.26
C GLN A 133 11.25 -3.75 -12.94
N ILE A 134 11.23 -3.25 -14.18
CA ILE A 134 10.00 -3.18 -14.99
C ILE A 134 9.55 -4.59 -15.36
N GLU A 135 10.44 -5.44 -15.88
CA GLU A 135 10.15 -6.83 -16.24
C GLU A 135 9.67 -7.64 -15.05
N ALA A 136 10.25 -7.45 -13.86
CA ALA A 136 9.81 -8.14 -12.65
C ALA A 136 8.33 -7.85 -12.32
N VAL A 137 7.83 -6.65 -12.63
CA VAL A 137 6.43 -6.25 -12.40
C VAL A 137 5.53 -6.70 -13.55
N PHE A 138 5.93 -6.43 -14.80
CA PHE A 138 5.12 -6.71 -15.98
C PHE A 138 5.11 -8.20 -16.36
N GLY A 139 6.13 -8.96 -15.97
CA GLY A 139 6.20 -10.41 -16.14
C GLY A 139 5.27 -11.17 -15.18
N HIS A 140 4.92 -10.56 -14.05
CA HIS A 140 4.03 -11.15 -13.04
C HIS A 140 2.88 -10.21 -12.67
N PRO A 141 2.02 -9.83 -13.63
CA PRO A 141 0.98 -8.83 -13.40
C PRO A 141 -0.05 -9.29 -12.36
N ALA A 142 -0.25 -10.61 -12.22
CA ALA A 142 -1.15 -11.20 -11.24
C ALA A 142 -0.70 -10.96 -9.79
N ASP A 143 0.60 -10.72 -9.53
CA ASP A 143 1.08 -10.38 -8.19
C ASP A 143 0.72 -8.95 -7.78
N HIS A 144 0.30 -8.14 -8.76
CA HIS A 144 0.08 -6.71 -8.61
C HIS A 144 -1.36 -6.29 -8.85
N VAL A 145 -2.11 -7.05 -9.64
CA VAL A 145 -3.52 -6.79 -9.93
C VAL A 145 -4.27 -8.11 -9.91
N THR A 146 -5.15 -8.26 -8.92
CA THR A 146 -6.02 -9.43 -8.82
C THR A 146 -7.48 -9.00 -8.72
N LEU A 147 -8.35 -9.81 -9.31
CA LEU A 147 -9.79 -9.67 -9.15
C LEU A 147 -10.30 -10.96 -8.51
N ALA A 148 -10.78 -10.86 -7.28
CA ALA A 148 -11.36 -11.97 -6.54
C ALA A 148 -12.88 -11.80 -6.44
N SER A 149 -13.60 -12.92 -6.40
CA SER A 149 -15.02 -12.92 -6.06
C SER A 149 -15.16 -13.30 -4.59
N THR A 150 -15.76 -12.40 -3.80
CA THR A 150 -15.95 -12.59 -2.35
C THR A 150 -17.44 -12.58 -2.03
N ALA A 151 -17.91 -13.63 -1.36
CA ALA A 151 -19.30 -13.75 -0.94
C ALA A 151 -19.52 -13.04 0.40
N LEU A 152 -20.43 -12.07 0.42
CA LEU A 152 -20.82 -11.34 1.63
C LEU A 152 -22.24 -11.74 2.06
N ARG A 153 -22.35 -12.37 3.23
CA ARG A 153 -23.61 -12.79 3.84
C ARG A 153 -24.18 -11.66 4.70
N LEU A 154 -25.35 -11.14 4.35
CA LEU A 154 -26.02 -10.05 5.06
C LEU A 154 -27.44 -10.44 5.45
N ASP A 155 -27.88 -10.00 6.63
CA ASP A 155 -29.31 -10.00 6.95
C ASP A 155 -30.02 -8.80 6.29
N ARG A 156 -31.35 -8.71 6.47
CA ARG A 156 -32.17 -7.61 5.95
C ARG A 156 -31.85 -6.24 6.56
N MET A 157 -31.07 -6.20 7.63
CA MET A 157 -30.62 -4.99 8.31
C MET A 157 -29.17 -4.61 7.93
N ASN A 158 -28.62 -5.25 6.89
CA ASN A 158 -27.23 -5.11 6.44
C ASN A 158 -26.19 -5.48 7.51
N VAL A 159 -26.53 -6.38 8.42
CA VAL A 159 -25.57 -6.93 9.39
C VAL A 159 -24.89 -8.16 8.78
N LYS A 160 -23.57 -8.23 8.92
CA LYS A 160 -22.79 -9.40 8.49
C LYS A 160 -23.18 -10.64 9.30
N VAL A 161 -23.59 -11.68 8.58
CA VAL A 161 -23.96 -12.98 9.14
C VAL A 161 -22.74 -13.92 9.07
N PRO A 162 -22.36 -14.56 10.19
CA PRO A 162 -21.25 -15.53 10.19
C PRO A 162 -21.50 -16.73 9.27
N GLU A 163 -20.42 -17.38 8.84
CA GLU A 163 -20.51 -18.68 8.20
C GLU A 163 -21.05 -19.72 9.18
N GLY A 164 -21.91 -20.62 8.69
CA GLY A 164 -22.58 -21.64 9.52
C GLY A 164 -23.80 -21.16 10.31
N SER A 165 -24.10 -19.86 10.34
CA SER A 165 -25.38 -19.40 10.93
C SER A 165 -26.57 -19.81 10.06
N MET A 166 -27.63 -20.27 10.74
CA MET A 166 -28.95 -20.58 10.16
C MET A 166 -29.86 -19.36 10.08
N ASP A 167 -29.39 -18.19 10.52
CA ASP A 167 -30.15 -16.95 10.44
C ASP A 167 -30.50 -16.62 8.98
N PRO A 168 -31.69 -16.05 8.70
CA PRO A 168 -32.04 -15.58 7.37
C PRO A 168 -31.01 -14.57 6.85
N HIS A 169 -30.41 -14.89 5.71
CA HIS A 169 -29.39 -14.06 5.09
C HIS A 169 -29.50 -14.11 3.56
N GLU A 170 -29.02 -13.07 2.93
CA GLU A 170 -28.79 -12.99 1.49
C GLU A 170 -27.27 -13.01 1.22
N VAL A 171 -26.88 -13.58 0.08
CA VAL A 171 -25.48 -13.63 -0.35
C VAL A 171 -25.25 -12.64 -1.47
N LEU A 172 -24.48 -11.60 -1.19
CA LEU A 172 -24.02 -10.64 -2.19
C LEU A 172 -22.65 -11.06 -2.71
N GLN A 173 -22.52 -11.23 -4.02
CA GLN A 173 -21.24 -11.50 -4.66
C GLN A 173 -20.54 -10.18 -4.98
N LEU A 174 -19.37 -9.98 -4.37
CA LEU A 174 -18.53 -8.81 -4.57
C LEU A 174 -17.37 -9.16 -5.49
N ALA A 175 -17.04 -8.26 -6.42
CA ALA A 175 -15.81 -8.34 -7.19
C ALA A 175 -14.77 -7.41 -6.55
N GLU A 176 -13.83 -7.99 -5.82
CA GLU A 176 -12.77 -7.29 -5.10
C GLU A 176 -11.55 -7.17 -6.00
N LEU A 177 -11.27 -5.94 -6.42
CA LEU A 177 -10.08 -5.58 -7.17
C LEU A 177 -9.00 -5.17 -6.17
N ARG A 178 -7.93 -5.97 -6.09
CA ARG A 178 -6.72 -5.65 -5.35
C ARG A 178 -5.64 -5.19 -6.31
N VAL A 179 -4.97 -4.09 -5.94
CA VAL A 179 -3.97 -3.45 -6.78
C VAL A 179 -2.75 -3.01 -5.97
N GLY A 180 -1.74 -3.87 -5.93
CA GLY A 180 -0.62 -3.79 -4.99
C GLY A 180 -1.12 -3.77 -3.55
N ASP A 181 -0.35 -3.18 -2.64
CA ASP A 181 -0.65 -3.24 -1.20
C ASP A 181 -1.59 -2.12 -0.71
N ARG A 182 -2.06 -1.25 -1.61
CA ARG A 182 -2.67 0.04 -1.24
C ARG A 182 -4.11 0.24 -1.67
N LEU A 183 -4.64 -0.60 -2.55
CA LEU A 183 -5.97 -0.41 -3.10
C LEU A 183 -6.70 -1.75 -3.13
N ASP A 184 -7.59 -1.93 -2.18
CA ASP A 184 -8.63 -2.96 -2.19
C ASP A 184 -9.96 -2.23 -2.39
N VAL A 185 -10.59 -2.44 -3.54
CA VAL A 185 -11.88 -1.82 -3.88
C VAL A 185 -12.85 -2.86 -4.43
N VAL A 186 -14.11 -2.72 -4.05
CA VAL A 186 -15.19 -3.48 -4.69
C VAL A 186 -15.60 -2.74 -5.95
N ILE A 187 -15.63 -3.45 -7.08
CA ILE A 187 -16.06 -2.92 -8.37
C ILE A 187 -17.30 -3.65 -8.87
N ALA A 188 -18.08 -2.95 -9.69
CA ALA A 188 -19.17 -3.55 -10.44
C ALA A 188 -19.19 -2.93 -11.84
N PHE A 189 -19.39 -3.77 -12.87
CA PHE A 189 -19.67 -3.28 -14.20
C PHE A 189 -21.15 -2.92 -14.29
N ALA A 190 -21.44 -1.65 -14.56
CA ALA A 190 -22.79 -1.15 -14.69
C ALA A 190 -23.01 -0.60 -16.09
N ARG A 191 -24.16 -0.92 -16.67
CA ARG A 191 -24.67 -0.27 -17.87
C ARG A 191 -25.73 0.74 -17.45
N CYS A 192 -25.49 2.01 -17.74
CA CYS A 192 -26.42 3.09 -17.43
C CYS A 192 -26.97 3.66 -18.74
N ALA A 193 -28.29 3.85 -18.85
CA ALA A 193 -28.81 4.61 -19.97
C ALA A 193 -28.39 6.08 -19.81
N ARG A 194 -28.19 6.81 -20.92
CA ARG A 194 -27.81 8.22 -20.85
C ARG A 194 -28.83 9.07 -20.09
N THR A 195 -30.10 8.66 -20.14
CA THR A 195 -31.23 9.25 -19.41
C THR A 195 -31.12 9.10 -17.89
N ASP A 196 -30.44 8.05 -17.41
CA ASP A 196 -30.29 7.76 -15.98
C ASP A 196 -29.09 8.52 -15.39
N VAL A 197 -28.19 9.01 -16.25
CA VAL A 197 -27.04 9.83 -15.82
C VAL A 197 -27.54 11.26 -15.59
N PRO A 198 -27.52 11.75 -14.35
CA PRO A 198 -28.01 13.09 -14.03
C PRO A 198 -27.27 14.13 -14.87
N ALA A 199 -27.97 15.20 -15.25
CA ALA A 199 -27.36 16.32 -15.96
C ALA A 199 -26.16 16.86 -15.13
N PRO A 200 -25.08 17.31 -15.78
CA PRO A 200 -23.97 17.95 -15.09
C PRO A 200 -24.52 19.03 -14.14
N ARG A 201 -24.09 19.00 -12.87
CA ARG A 201 -24.50 20.03 -11.92
C ARG A 201 -23.92 21.36 -12.40
N ASP A 202 -24.78 22.36 -12.57
CA ASP A 202 -24.36 23.73 -12.76
C ASP A 202 -23.86 24.28 -11.41
N LEU A 203 -22.53 24.25 -11.25
CA LEU A 203 -21.86 24.69 -10.03
C LEU A 203 -21.96 26.21 -9.83
N LEU A 204 -22.12 26.98 -10.92
CA LEU A 204 -22.32 28.43 -10.86
C LEU A 204 -23.72 28.76 -10.32
N ALA A 205 -24.76 28.11 -10.86
CA ALA A 205 -26.13 28.27 -10.36
C ALA A 205 -26.32 27.80 -8.91
N GLN A 206 -25.48 26.87 -8.42
CA GLN A 206 -25.48 26.49 -7.00
C GLN A 206 -24.77 27.51 -6.11
N ALA A 207 -23.70 28.14 -6.59
CA ALA A 207 -22.98 29.18 -5.83
C ALA A 207 -23.83 30.44 -5.62
N GLU A 208 -24.63 30.83 -6.63
CA GLU A 208 -25.58 31.95 -6.54
C GLU A 208 -26.71 31.73 -5.53
N ARG A 209 -26.96 30.50 -5.09
CA ARG A 209 -27.95 30.19 -4.03
C ARG A 209 -27.41 30.36 -2.61
N PHE A 210 -26.10 30.53 -2.46
CA PHE A 210 -25.43 30.74 -1.17
C PHE A 210 -24.87 32.16 -1.01
N LEU A 211 -25.19 33.06 -1.95
CA LEU A 211 -24.95 34.50 -1.90
C LEU A 211 -26.27 35.23 -1.69
#